data_AF-A0A9E3A5Y7-F1
#
_entry.id   AF-A0A9E3A5Y7-F1
#
_cell.length_a   1.000
_cell.length_b   1.000
_cell.length_c   1.000
_cell.angle_alpha   90.00
_cell.angle_beta   90.00
_cell.angle_gamma   90.00
#
_symmetry.space_group_name_H-M   'P 1'
#
loop_
_entity.id
_entity.type
_entity.pdbx_description
1 polymer ?
#
loop_
_entity_poly.entity_id
_entity_poly.type
_entity_poly.pdbx_seq_one_letter_code
_entity_poly.pdbx_strand_id
1 'polypeptide(L)'
;MQVISNTPALRRAVAELGPVAFVPTMGNLHEGHLSLIREARKHARTVAVSIFVNRLQFQPGDDFERYPRTFDRDKQMLAAEG
;
A
#
# COMPACT_ATOMS: atom_id res chain seq x y z
N MET A 1 -6.20 -5.05 -10.22
CA MET A 1 -5.54 -5.02 -8.89
C MET A 1 -5.34 -6.45 -8.36
N GLN A 2 -4.15 -6.76 -7.86
CA GLN A 2 -3.83 -8.03 -7.18
C GLN A 2 -3.43 -7.73 -5.73
N VAL A 3 -3.88 -8.56 -4.79
CA VAL A 3 -3.47 -8.49 -3.37
C VAL A 3 -2.43 -9.58 -3.11
N ILE A 4 -1.30 -9.20 -2.52
CA ILE A 4 -0.22 -10.11 -2.15
C ILE A 4 0.15 -9.87 -0.69
N SER A 5 0.11 -10.92 0.13
CA SER A 5 0.25 -10.83 1.60
C SER A 5 1.55 -11.41 2.15
N ASN A 6 2.45 -11.93 1.30
CA ASN A 6 3.72 -12.48 1.74
C ASN A 6 4.87 -12.17 0.79
N THR A 7 6.07 -12.08 1.37
CA THR A 7 7.30 -11.69 0.67
C THR A 7 7.68 -12.65 -0.47
N PRO A 8 7.60 -13.99 -0.33
CA PRO A 8 7.89 -14.89 -1.46
C PRO A 8 7.00 -14.67 -2.68
N ALA A 9 5.69 -14.50 -2.48
CA ALA A 9 4.76 -14.23 -3.57
C ALA A 9 5.00 -12.84 -4.19
N LEU A 10 5.33 -11.84 -3.36
CA LEU A 10 5.66 -10.50 -3.86
C LEU A 10 6.90 -10.54 -4.75
N ARG A 11 7.97 -11.20 -4.29
CA ARG A 11 9.23 -11.35 -5.07
C ARG A 11 8.98 -12.00 -6.43
N ARG A 12 8.17 -13.07 -6.48
CA ARG A 12 7.80 -13.72 -7.74
C ARG A 12 7.00 -12.78 -8.65
N ALA A 13 6.01 -12.07 -8.10
CA ALA A 13 5.18 -11.17 -8.88
C ALA A 13 6.00 -10.02 -9.48
N VAL A 14 6.91 -9.39 -8.71
CA VAL A 14 7.70 -8.26 -9.21
C VAL A 14 8.83 -8.66 -10.16
N ALA A 15 9.30 -9.91 -10.10
CA ALA A 15 10.35 -10.41 -11.01
C ALA A 15 9.90 -10.41 -12.48
N GLU A 16 8.61 -10.59 -12.73
CA GLU A 16 8.01 -10.62 -14.07
C GLU A 16 7.55 -9.23 -14.55
N LEU A 17 7.72 -8.19 -13.72
CA LEU A 17 7.28 -6.83 -14.02
C LEU A 17 8.43 -5.96 -14.53
N GLY A 18 8.09 -4.95 -15.34
CA GLY A 18 8.97 -3.83 -15.62
C GLY A 18 9.10 -2.88 -14.43
N PRO A 19 9.56 -1.63 -14.65
CA PRO A 19 9.66 -0.62 -13.59
C PRO A 19 8.37 -0.49 -12.78
N VAL A 20 8.52 -0.42 -11.45
CA VAL A 20 7.42 -0.29 -10.49
C VAL A 20 7.58 1.01 -9.72
N ALA A 21 6.54 1.85 -9.71
CA ALA A 21 6.44 2.96 -8.78
C ALA A 21 5.82 2.48 -7.47
N PHE A 22 6.40 2.83 -6.34
CA PHE A 22 6.03 2.28 -5.04
C PHE A 22 5.51 3.37 -4.09
N VAL A 23 4.35 3.10 -3.47
CA VAL A 23 3.74 3.98 -2.47
C VAL A 23 3.60 3.20 -1.15
N PRO A 24 4.48 3.42 -0.16
CA PRO A 24 4.36 2.78 1.15
C PRO A 24 3.30 3.47 2.01
N THR A 25 2.40 2.69 2.62
CA THR A 25 1.36 3.21 3.54
C THR A 25 1.19 2.30 4.75
N MET A 26 0.50 2.81 5.78
CA MET A 26 0.02 2.02 6.91
C MET A 26 -1.47 1.65 6.81
N GLY A 27 -2.11 1.90 5.66
CA GLY A 27 -3.56 1.71 5.48
C GLY A 27 -4.39 2.90 5.96
N ASN A 28 -5.69 2.69 6.17
CA ASN A 28 -6.67 3.74 6.46
C ASN A 28 -6.57 4.90 5.46
N LEU A 29 -6.70 4.54 4.18
CA LEU A 29 -6.43 5.43 3.08
C LEU A 29 -7.42 6.61 3.04
N HIS A 30 -6.93 7.70 2.47
CA HIS A 30 -7.66 8.95 2.28
C HIS A 30 -7.09 9.65 1.04
N GLU A 31 -7.69 10.76 0.63
CA GLU A 31 -7.36 11.45 -0.63
C GLU A 31 -5.87 11.81 -0.76
N GLY A 32 -5.21 12.20 0.33
CA GLY A 32 -3.74 12.41 0.32
C GLY A 32 -2.92 11.18 -0.08
N HIS A 33 -3.37 9.96 0.22
CA HIS A 33 -2.72 8.73 -0.26
C HIS A 33 -3.04 8.47 -1.74
N LEU A 34 -4.30 8.72 -2.14
CA LEU A 34 -4.74 8.52 -3.52
C LEU A 34 -4.02 9.47 -4.49
N SER A 35 -3.75 10.72 -4.07
CA SER A 35 -2.96 11.65 -4.88
C SER A 35 -1.54 11.15 -5.15
N LEU A 36 -0.89 10.51 -4.17
CA LEU A 36 0.42 9.88 -4.34
C LEU A 36 0.36 8.69 -5.30
N ILE A 37 -0.72 7.90 -5.27
CA ILE A 37 -0.93 6.79 -6.21
C ILE A 37 -1.11 7.31 -7.63
N ARG A 38 -1.90 8.36 -7.81
CA ARG A 38 -2.07 9.01 -9.13
C ARG A 38 -0.79 9.62 -9.64
N GLU A 39 0.04 10.19 -8.75
CA GLU A 39 1.38 10.67 -9.12
C GLU A 39 2.28 9.50 -9.52
N ALA A 40 2.34 8.42 -8.74
CA ALA A 40 3.15 7.23 -9.02
C ALA A 40 2.86 6.63 -10.41
N ARG A 41 1.61 6.66 -10.87
CA ARG A 41 1.22 6.22 -12.23
C ARG A 41 1.86 7.00 -13.36
N LYS A 42 2.31 8.25 -13.11
CA LYS A 42 3.03 9.05 -14.11
C LYS A 42 4.47 8.57 -14.29
N HIS A 43 5.03 7.85 -13.32
CA HIS A 43 6.43 7.42 -13.29
C HIS A 43 6.63 5.96 -13.72
N ALA A 44 5.59 5.13 -13.66
CA ALA A 44 5.66 3.72 -14.08
C ALA A 44 4.30 3.15 -14.49
N ARG A 45 4.33 2.15 -15.39
CA ARG A 45 3.13 1.39 -15.80
C ARG A 45 2.53 0.60 -14.63
N THR A 46 3.38 0.09 -13.74
CA THR A 46 2.94 -0.69 -12.58
C THR A 46 3.14 0.11 -11.32
N VAL A 47 2.09 0.22 -10.51
CA VAL A 47 2.14 0.81 -9.17
C VAL A 47 1.95 -0.28 -8.14
N ALA A 48 2.85 -0.32 -7.16
CA ALA A 48 2.70 -1.15 -5.97
C ALA A 48 2.39 -0.26 -4.76
N VAL A 49 1.40 -0.65 -3.97
CA VAL A 49 1.05 0.03 -2.71
C VAL A 49 1.20 -0.98 -1.58
N SER A 50 1.98 -0.66 -0.55
CA SER A 50 2.00 -1.48 0.66
C SER A 50 1.02 -0.93 1.70
N ILE A 51 0.37 -1.84 2.42
CA ILE A 51 -0.41 -1.54 3.62
C ILE A 51 0.22 -2.36 4.74
N PHE A 52 0.97 -1.71 5.62
CA PHE A 52 1.63 -2.36 6.74
C PHE A 52 1.75 -1.41 7.92
N VAL A 53 0.97 -1.67 8.99
CA VAL A 53 1.10 -0.94 10.25
C VAL A 53 2.37 -1.43 10.95
N ASN A 54 3.46 -0.66 10.82
CA ASN A 54 4.77 -1.06 11.30
C ASN A 54 4.90 -0.81 12.81
N ARG A 55 4.81 -1.88 13.63
CA ARG A 55 4.92 -1.78 15.11
C ARG A 55 6.18 -1.05 15.57
N LEU A 56 7.29 -1.15 14.85
CA LEU A 56 8.56 -0.50 15.21
C LEU A 56 8.50 1.04 15.15
N GLN A 57 7.48 1.61 14.49
CA GLN A 57 7.29 3.07 14.38
C GLN A 57 6.48 3.66 15.55
N PHE A 58 6.00 2.83 16.48
CA PHE A 58 5.19 3.24 17.63
C PHE A 58 6.02 3.14 18.91
N GLN A 59 6.00 4.19 19.72
CA GLN A 59 6.59 4.22 21.06
C GLN A 59 5.69 3.53 22.10
N PRO A 60 6.23 3.15 23.27
CA PRO A 60 5.40 2.73 24.39
C PRO A 60 4.37 3.81 24.76
N GLY A 61 3.08 3.46 24.73
CA GLY A 61 1.98 4.39 24.97
C GLY A 61 1.38 5.00 23.71
N ASP A 62 2.01 4.84 22.54
CA ASP A 62 1.38 5.18 21.28
C ASP A 62 0.28 4.17 20.92
N ASP A 63 -0.66 4.63 20.10
CA ASP A 63 -1.89 3.91 19.76
C ASP A 63 -1.68 2.85 18.65
N PHE A 64 -0.65 1.99 18.74
CA PHE A 64 -0.46 0.87 17.79
C PHE A 64 -1.69 -0.04 17.76
N GLU A 65 -2.22 -0.40 18.92
CA GLU A 65 -3.36 -1.30 19.02
C GLU A 65 -4.64 -0.63 18.48
N ARG A 66 -4.78 0.70 18.67
CA ARG A 66 -5.93 1.49 18.22
C ARG A 66 -5.79 2.04 16.80
N TYR A 67 -4.66 1.83 16.14
CA TYR A 67 -4.43 2.30 14.78
C TYR A 67 -5.52 1.75 13.84
N PRO A 68 -6.19 2.60 13.05
CA PRO A 68 -7.30 2.18 12.20
C PRO A 68 -6.85 1.17 11.15
N ARG A 69 -7.56 0.04 11.07
CA ARG A 69 -7.29 -1.03 10.10
C ARG A 69 -8.54 -1.25 9.26
N THR A 70 -8.59 -0.61 8.09
CA THR A 70 -9.76 -0.62 7.20
C THR A 70 -9.45 -1.30 5.87
N PHE A 71 -8.86 -2.49 5.92
CA PHE A 71 -8.30 -3.16 4.74
C PHE A 71 -9.30 -3.29 3.57
N ASP A 72 -10.55 -3.64 3.83
CA ASP A 72 -11.56 -3.76 2.77
C ASP A 72 -11.90 -2.43 2.10
N ARG A 73 -11.99 -1.34 2.89
CA ARG A 73 -12.18 0.02 2.37
C ARG A 73 -10.95 0.46 1.57
N ASP A 74 -9.75 0.22 2.09
CA ASP A 74 -8.50 0.56 1.43
C ASP A 74 -8.40 -0.15 0.08
N LYS A 75 -8.73 -1.45 0.06
CA LYS A 75 -8.78 -2.27 -1.16
C LYS A 75 -9.79 -1.73 -2.18
N GLN A 76 -10.98 -1.30 -1.75
CA GLN A 76 -11.98 -0.69 -2.64
C GLN A 76 -11.49 0.63 -3.22
N MET A 77 -10.87 1.49 -2.40
CA MET A 77 -10.30 2.76 -2.86
C MET A 77 -9.17 2.52 -3.87
N LEU A 78 -8.26 1.57 -3.61
CA LEU A 78 -7.19 1.22 -4.54
C LEU A 78 -7.72 0.65 -5.86
N ALA A 79 -8.75 -0.19 -5.83
CA ALA A 79 -9.38 -0.71 -7.03
C ALA A 79 -10.04 0.38 -7.88
N ALA A 80 -10.57 1.43 -7.24
CA ALA A 80 -11.17 2.58 -7.94
C ALA A 80 -10.14 3.47 -8.64
N GLU A 81 -8.87 3.44 -8.21
CA GLU A 81 -7.76 4.17 -8.86
C GLU A 81 -7.19 3.44 -10.10
N GLY A 82 -7.72 2.25 -10.46
CA GLY A 82 -7.37 1.48 -11.66
C GLY A 82 -6.22 0.50 -11.49
#